data_AF-A0A1G5VRZ8-F1
#
_entry.id   AF-A0A1G5VRZ8-F1
#
_cell.length_a   1.000
_cell.length_b   1.000
_cell.length_c   1.000
_cell.angle_alpha   90.00
_cell.angle_beta   90.00
_cell.angle_gamma   90.00
#
_symmetry.space_group_name_H-M   'P 1'
#
loop_
_entity.id
_entity.type
_entity.pdbx_description
1 polymer ?
#
loop_
_entity_poly.entity_id
_entity_poly.type
_entity_poly.pdbx_seq_one_letter_code
_entity_poly.pdbx_strand_id
1 'polypeptide(L)'
;MIIAPKALTDNVLAKTELATDKRNCLRSGPCGIGEKALYLNSFYIDRIFYVKYEDIDRVFKRVAMSKGGFTGKGIFGSIPYLVVQLKNGKEKQCNFKIENDVDALLHRIEIDHPEIPTHSKEAEERLRKAEEEERKKYLKELTPEAAKSVEKLQRAKEFLQLQPEKSDRLAFCAKQKRTLDSISPTYRLIAILILLAGLASAVWGITSWINHTVDGAVYFVLFGFAAILFAMASRVLPSGTRNKKYGEEQWEKALATQEAHIKTYEGFPVPAYYAHPIVMERLMRAIKMGRAITIDEAMQVVKDDLKALNPSVTVTQKEYDEVVVVKPLFALMEYK
;
A
#
# COMPACT_ATOMS: atom_id res chain seq x y z
N MET A 1 8.80 25.57 26.20
CA MET A 1 9.23 24.35 25.46
C MET A 1 10.48 23.84 26.15
N ILE A 2 10.55 22.57 26.59
CA ILE A 2 11.67 22.09 27.42
C ILE A 2 12.98 22.01 26.62
N ILE A 3 12.91 21.61 25.34
CA ILE A 3 14.06 21.62 24.43
C ILE A 3 13.63 22.24 23.08
N ALA A 4 14.29 23.32 22.70
CA ALA A 4 14.07 23.99 21.42
C ALA A 4 14.72 23.21 20.27
N PRO A 5 14.04 23.01 19.13
CA PRO A 5 14.67 22.43 17.94
C PRO A 5 15.87 23.25 17.48
N LYS A 6 16.93 22.57 17.03
CA LYS A 6 18.09 23.19 16.40
C LYS A 6 17.88 23.27 14.88
N ALA A 7 18.14 24.44 14.30
CA ALA A 7 18.11 24.60 12.85
C ALA A 7 19.25 23.81 12.19
N LEU A 8 18.99 23.20 11.04
CA LEU A 8 20.02 22.55 10.23
C LEU A 8 20.70 23.51 9.22
N THR A 9 20.13 24.69 9.06
CA THR A 9 20.56 25.76 8.17
C THR A 9 20.67 27.08 8.93
N ASP A 10 21.28 28.09 8.30
CA ASP A 10 21.43 29.43 8.89
C ASP A 10 20.13 30.25 8.81
N ASN A 11 19.16 29.79 8.00
CA ASN A 11 17.83 30.38 7.86
C ASN A 11 16.92 29.88 9.00
N VAL A 12 16.84 30.67 10.06
CA VAL A 12 16.17 30.29 11.32
C VAL A 12 14.79 30.94 11.46
N LEU A 13 13.85 30.24 12.10
CA LEU A 13 12.57 30.83 12.51
C LEU A 13 12.73 31.66 13.78
N ALA A 14 11.92 32.70 13.93
CA ALA A 14 11.88 33.47 15.17
C ALA A 14 11.43 32.56 16.33
N LYS A 15 11.92 32.79 17.56
CA LYS A 15 11.68 31.88 18.70
C LYS A 15 10.20 31.61 18.98
N THR A 16 9.34 32.63 18.85
CA THR A 16 7.89 32.53 19.06
C THR A 16 7.22 31.73 17.95
N GLU A 17 7.60 32.01 16.71
CA GLU A 17 7.14 31.32 15.51
C GLU A 17 7.53 29.85 15.52
N LEU A 18 8.80 29.54 15.80
CA LEU A 18 9.30 28.18 15.97
C LEU A 18 8.51 27.41 17.04
N ALA A 19 8.11 28.09 18.12
CA ALA A 19 7.37 27.46 19.19
C ALA A 19 5.93 27.12 18.82
N THR A 20 5.28 27.99 18.04
CA THR A 20 3.94 27.78 17.53
C THR A 20 3.93 26.71 16.43
N ASP A 21 4.84 26.83 15.46
CA ASP A 21 4.94 25.94 14.31
C ASP A 21 5.26 24.49 14.75
N LYS A 22 6.23 24.30 15.66
CA LYS A 22 6.52 22.96 16.22
C LYS A 22 5.35 22.40 17.00
N ARG A 23 4.60 23.24 17.73
CA ARG A 23 3.47 22.79 18.55
C ARG A 23 2.33 22.28 17.67
N ASN A 24 2.07 22.97 16.57
CA ASN A 24 0.96 22.71 15.66
C ASN A 24 1.32 21.74 14.53
N CYS A 25 2.59 21.33 14.41
CA CYS A 25 3.01 20.42 13.35
C CYS A 25 2.24 19.10 13.36
N LEU A 26 1.90 18.62 12.17
CA LEU A 26 1.34 17.29 11.97
C LEU A 26 2.44 16.25 12.25
N ARG A 27 2.23 15.40 13.25
CA ARG A 27 3.22 14.39 13.61
C ARG A 27 3.11 13.19 12.68
N SER A 28 4.24 12.75 12.15
CA SER A 28 4.37 11.46 11.49
C SER A 28 5.62 10.76 11.99
N GLY A 29 5.43 9.66 12.72
CA GLY A 29 6.50 8.99 13.45
C GLY A 29 7.32 9.98 14.33
N PRO A 30 8.66 9.93 14.28
CA PRO A 30 9.52 10.81 15.06
C PRO A 30 9.74 12.21 14.44
N CYS A 31 9.15 12.46 13.26
CA CYS A 31 9.22 13.74 12.55
C CYS A 31 7.91 14.53 12.72
N GLY A 32 7.84 15.72 12.13
CA GLY A 32 6.61 16.51 12.06
C GLY A 32 6.63 17.53 10.93
N ILE A 33 5.47 17.78 10.34
CA ILE A 33 5.26 18.70 9.22
C ILE A 33 4.64 19.96 9.80
N GLY A 34 5.44 21.03 9.94
CA GLY A 34 4.95 22.35 10.31
C GLY A 34 4.36 23.08 9.10
N GLU A 35 3.78 24.24 9.36
CA GLU A 35 3.37 25.15 8.30
C GLU A 35 4.60 25.80 7.65
N LYS A 36 5.66 26.05 8.42
CA LYS A 36 6.85 26.78 7.96
C LYS A 36 8.12 25.94 7.85
N ALA A 37 8.19 24.84 8.60
CA ALA A 37 9.37 24.00 8.65
C ALA A 37 9.03 22.52 8.79
N LEU A 38 9.93 21.70 8.26
CA LEU A 38 9.95 20.27 8.51
C LEU A 38 10.77 19.99 9.77
N TYR A 39 10.17 19.29 10.73
CA TYR A 39 10.80 18.89 11.98
C TYR A 39 11.33 17.47 11.92
N LEU A 40 12.59 17.31 12.29
CA LEU A 40 13.38 16.09 12.10
C LEU A 40 13.90 15.56 13.44
N ASN A 41 14.14 14.24 13.50
CA ASN A 41 14.59 13.60 14.73
C ASN A 41 16.12 13.49 14.83
N SER A 42 16.57 13.21 16.03
CA SER A 42 17.84 12.52 16.28
C SER A 42 17.56 11.03 16.49
N PHE A 43 18.61 10.25 16.76
CA PHE A 43 18.44 8.85 17.12
C PHE A 43 17.61 8.65 18.41
N TYR A 44 17.59 9.63 19.32
CA TYR A 44 16.96 9.50 20.65
C TYR A 44 15.79 10.45 20.91
N ILE A 45 15.74 11.59 20.19
CA ILE A 45 14.81 12.69 20.46
C ILE A 45 14.08 13.07 19.18
N ASP A 46 12.76 12.98 19.21
CA ASP A 46 11.85 13.40 18.14
C ASP A 46 11.85 14.92 17.96
N ARG A 47 11.72 15.38 16.70
CA ARG A 47 11.53 16.80 16.34
C ARG A 47 12.51 17.75 17.07
N ILE A 48 13.77 17.33 17.17
CA ILE A 48 14.86 18.08 17.81
C ILE A 48 15.67 18.90 16.81
N PHE A 49 15.48 18.64 15.52
CA PHE A 49 15.98 19.47 14.44
C PHE A 49 14.83 20.05 13.63
N TYR A 50 15.09 21.13 12.91
CA TYR A 50 14.15 21.64 11.91
C TYR A 50 14.91 22.24 10.72
N VAL A 51 14.19 22.32 9.60
CA VAL A 51 14.63 22.99 8.39
C VAL A 51 13.42 23.67 7.74
N LYS A 52 13.58 24.92 7.30
CA LYS A 52 12.54 25.61 6.54
C LYS A 52 12.42 24.99 5.15
N TYR A 53 11.20 24.91 4.62
CA TYR A 53 10.95 24.31 3.29
C TYR A 53 11.80 24.94 2.18
N GLU A 54 12.04 26.25 2.26
CA GLU A 54 12.89 27.01 1.32
C GLU A 54 14.31 26.46 1.18
N ASP A 55 14.86 25.81 2.21
CA ASP A 55 16.23 25.29 2.21
C ASP A 55 16.32 23.80 1.83
N ILE A 56 15.17 23.15 1.66
CA ILE A 56 15.08 21.74 1.28
C ILE A 56 15.25 21.64 -0.23
N ASP A 57 16.16 20.77 -0.67
CA ASP A 57 16.30 20.39 -2.09
C ASP A 57 15.36 19.22 -2.41
N ARG A 58 15.27 18.25 -1.50
CA ARG A 58 14.53 16.99 -1.72
C ARG A 58 14.25 16.26 -0.41
N VAL A 59 13.17 15.49 -0.36
CA VAL A 59 12.83 14.64 0.80
C VAL A 59 12.40 13.28 0.30
N PHE A 60 13.05 12.18 0.65
CA PHE A 60 12.67 10.88 0.10
C PHE A 60 12.83 9.73 1.08
N LYS A 61 12.11 8.64 0.84
CA LYS A 61 12.23 7.39 1.60
C LYS A 61 13.42 6.58 1.11
N ARG A 62 14.18 6.03 2.06
CA ARG A 62 15.15 4.96 1.84
C ARG A 62 14.85 3.81 2.79
N VAL A 63 14.94 2.58 2.32
CA VAL A 63 14.77 1.39 3.16
C VAL A 63 16.08 0.61 3.16
N ALA A 64 16.73 0.50 4.32
CA ALA A 64 17.83 -0.44 4.46
C ALA A 64 17.24 -1.82 4.77
N MET A 65 17.65 -2.83 4.02
CA MET A 65 17.21 -4.20 4.23
C MET A 65 18.38 -5.06 4.70
N SER A 66 18.09 -6.04 5.56
CA SER A 66 19.04 -7.10 5.91
C SER A 66 19.45 -7.87 4.65
N LYS A 67 20.58 -8.58 4.73
CA LYS A 67 21.01 -9.49 3.64
C LYS A 67 19.88 -10.45 3.25
N GLY A 68 19.10 -10.93 4.21
CA GLY A 68 17.95 -11.79 3.94
C GLY A 68 16.78 -11.10 3.26
N GLY A 69 16.59 -9.80 3.45
CA GLY A 69 15.65 -9.00 2.65
C GLY A 69 16.10 -8.76 1.22
N PHE A 70 17.41 -8.65 0.98
CA PHE A 70 17.94 -8.51 -0.39
C PHE A 70 17.93 -9.84 -1.16
N THR A 71 18.26 -10.95 -0.50
CA THR A 71 18.37 -12.27 -1.15
C THR A 71 17.11 -13.12 -1.07
N GLY A 72 16.08 -12.68 -0.33
CA GLY A 72 14.88 -13.47 -0.03
C GLY A 72 15.15 -14.72 0.81
N LYS A 73 16.30 -14.79 1.51
CA LYS A 73 16.75 -15.98 2.28
C LYS A 73 17.27 -15.56 3.66
N GLY A 74 16.70 -16.12 4.73
CA GLY A 74 17.08 -15.80 6.11
C GLY A 74 16.21 -14.73 6.76
N ILE A 75 16.66 -14.17 7.88
CA ILE A 75 15.87 -13.22 8.69
C ILE A 75 15.71 -11.89 7.94
N PHE A 76 14.45 -11.52 7.69
CA PHE A 76 14.07 -10.24 7.11
C PHE A 76 14.06 -9.15 8.18
N GLY A 77 14.84 -8.11 7.97
CA GLY A 77 14.75 -6.88 8.75
C GLY A 77 14.82 -5.70 7.80
N SER A 78 13.88 -4.77 7.90
CA SER A 78 13.92 -3.50 7.18
C SER A 78 13.93 -2.36 8.19
N ILE A 79 14.70 -1.33 7.88
CA ILE A 79 14.65 -0.06 8.61
C ILE A 79 14.33 1.02 7.58
N PRO A 80 13.16 1.65 7.67
CA PRO A 80 12.81 2.78 6.83
C PRO A 80 13.41 4.07 7.39
N TYR A 81 13.87 4.94 6.49
CA TYR A 81 14.45 6.24 6.82
C TYR A 81 13.90 7.31 5.88
N LEU A 82 13.64 8.49 6.44
CA LEU A 82 13.45 9.70 5.67
C LEU A 82 14.81 10.37 5.46
N VAL A 83 15.13 10.71 4.21
CA VAL A 83 16.33 11.46 3.85
C VAL A 83 15.91 12.85 3.40
N VAL A 84 16.43 13.87 4.06
CA VAL A 84 16.22 15.28 3.70
C VAL A 84 17.54 15.82 3.15
N GLN A 85 17.56 16.11 1.84
CA GLN A 85 18.65 16.79 1.16
C GLN A 85 18.41 18.29 1.24
N LEU A 86 19.43 19.03 1.67
CA LEU A 86 19.41 20.48 1.76
C LEU A 86 20.06 21.09 0.53
N LYS A 87 19.64 22.30 0.15
CA LYS A 87 20.22 23.04 -1.00
C LYS A 87 21.71 23.33 -0.84
N ASN A 88 22.23 23.32 0.38
CA ASN A 88 23.66 23.46 0.67
C ASN A 88 24.45 22.14 0.54
N GLY A 89 23.84 21.06 0.03
CA GLY A 89 24.47 19.76 -0.19
C GLY A 89 24.56 18.85 1.03
N LYS A 90 24.10 19.30 2.21
CA LYS A 90 24.05 18.44 3.41
C LYS A 90 22.82 17.54 3.39
N GLU A 91 22.94 16.39 4.04
CA GLU A 91 21.85 15.44 4.20
C GLU A 91 21.54 15.18 5.67
N LYS A 92 20.26 15.04 5.99
CA LYS A 92 19.78 14.58 7.28
C LYS A 92 18.93 13.33 7.11
N GLN A 93 19.35 12.25 7.75
CA GLN A 93 18.60 10.99 7.79
C GLN A 93 17.86 10.86 9.12
N CYS A 94 16.61 10.36 9.04
CA CYS A 94 15.69 10.20 10.15
C CYS A 94 15.10 8.78 10.12
N ASN A 95 15.38 7.97 11.13
CA ASN A 95 14.91 6.59 11.19
C ASN A 95 13.43 6.55 11.60
N PHE A 96 12.66 5.66 10.98
CA PHE A 96 11.28 5.38 11.34
C PHE A 96 11.13 3.92 11.80
N LYS A 97 10.17 3.70 12.71
CA LYS A 97 9.81 2.34 13.15
C LYS A 97 8.79 1.69 12.20
N ILE A 98 7.93 2.52 11.60
CA ILE A 98 6.82 2.11 10.74
C ILE A 98 7.03 2.78 9.39
N GLU A 99 7.08 2.00 8.32
CA GLU A 99 7.31 2.53 6.96
C GLU A 99 6.15 3.43 6.50
N ASN A 100 4.92 3.07 6.82
CA ASN A 100 3.72 3.84 6.48
C ASN A 100 3.75 5.28 7.03
N ASP A 101 4.45 5.53 8.15
CA ASP A 101 4.62 6.89 8.68
C ASP A 101 5.51 7.74 7.76
N VAL A 102 6.53 7.12 7.13
CA VAL A 102 7.36 7.80 6.11
C VAL A 102 6.50 8.11 4.90
N ASP A 103 5.72 7.14 4.43
CA ASP A 103 4.87 7.29 3.25
C ASP A 103 3.78 8.35 3.47
N ALA A 104 3.14 8.36 4.63
CA ALA A 104 2.17 9.39 5.00
C ALA A 104 2.81 10.79 5.06
N LEU A 105 4.05 10.89 5.55
CA LEU A 105 4.79 12.15 5.59
C LEU A 105 5.13 12.64 4.17
N LEU A 106 5.65 11.76 3.31
CA LEU A 106 5.99 12.10 1.93
C LEU A 106 4.75 12.51 1.13
N HIS A 107 3.67 11.74 1.25
CA HIS A 107 2.41 12.07 0.57
C HIS A 107 1.87 13.44 1.00
N ARG A 108 2.00 13.79 2.29
CA ARG A 108 1.60 15.10 2.78
C ARG A 108 2.49 16.21 2.23
N ILE A 109 3.80 15.96 2.11
CA ILE A 109 4.75 16.90 1.47
C ILE A 109 4.40 17.08 -0.02
N GLU A 110 4.04 16.02 -0.76
CA GLU A 110 3.63 16.14 -2.17
C GLU A 110 2.42 17.06 -2.35
N ILE A 111 1.47 17.01 -1.40
CA ILE A 111 0.26 17.83 -1.44
C ILE A 111 0.56 19.28 -1.04
N ASP A 112 1.24 19.48 0.10
CA ASP A 112 1.44 20.80 0.68
C ASP A 112 2.61 21.57 0.03
N HIS A 113 3.61 20.85 -0.50
CA HIS A 113 4.86 21.36 -1.07
C HIS A 113 5.26 20.62 -2.36
N PRO A 114 4.46 20.68 -3.45
CA PRO A 114 4.72 19.97 -4.69
C PRO A 114 6.04 20.37 -5.37
N GLU A 115 6.62 21.51 -5.01
CA GLU A 115 7.93 21.97 -5.45
C GLU A 115 9.10 21.16 -4.88
N ILE A 116 8.88 20.40 -3.80
CA ILE A 116 9.89 19.56 -3.15
C ILE A 116 9.74 18.12 -3.66
N PRO A 117 10.70 17.59 -4.44
CA PRO A 117 10.58 16.23 -4.96
C PRO A 117 10.65 15.19 -3.85
N THR A 118 9.81 14.16 -3.95
CA THR A 118 9.65 13.11 -2.92
C THR A 118 10.35 11.78 -3.20
N HIS A 119 10.93 11.66 -4.39
CA HIS A 119 11.78 10.54 -4.79
C HIS A 119 13.26 10.92 -4.65
N SER A 120 14.18 9.96 -4.72
CA SER A 120 15.60 10.27 -4.89
C SER A 120 15.92 10.55 -6.37
N LYS A 121 17.02 11.26 -6.66
CA LYS A 121 17.48 11.45 -8.05
C LYS A 121 17.70 10.11 -8.78
N GLU A 122 18.25 9.13 -8.08
CA GLU A 122 18.44 7.77 -8.61
C GLU A 122 17.10 7.07 -8.90
N ALA A 123 16.09 7.26 -8.04
CA ALA A 123 14.77 6.69 -8.24
C ALA A 123 14.06 7.34 -9.43
N GLU A 124 14.12 8.67 -9.57
CA GLU A 124 13.58 9.38 -10.73
C GLU A 124 14.27 8.94 -12.03
N GLU A 125 15.59 8.83 -12.04
CA GLU A 125 16.34 8.34 -13.20
C GLU A 125 15.93 6.91 -13.57
N ARG A 126 15.77 6.04 -12.56
CA ARG A 126 15.33 4.66 -12.77
C ARG A 126 13.90 4.61 -13.31
N LEU A 127 12.98 5.41 -12.77
CA LEU A 127 11.60 5.50 -13.24
C LEU A 127 11.55 6.03 -14.67
N ARG A 128 12.29 7.09 -14.98
CA ARG A 128 12.40 7.65 -16.34
C ARG A 128 12.94 6.62 -17.33
N LYS A 129 14.04 5.94 -17.00
CA LYS A 129 14.61 4.87 -17.83
C LYS A 129 13.61 3.73 -18.05
N ALA A 130 12.91 3.30 -17.00
CA ALA A 130 11.90 2.25 -17.11
C ALA A 130 10.75 2.66 -18.04
N GLU A 131 10.27 3.91 -17.94
CA GLU A 131 9.26 4.44 -18.85
C GLU A 131 9.76 4.58 -20.30
N GLU A 132 11.00 4.99 -20.50
CA GLU A 132 11.62 5.05 -21.83
C GLU A 132 11.77 3.66 -22.45
N GLU A 133 12.23 2.67 -21.67
CA GLU A 133 12.32 1.27 -22.09
C GLU A 133 10.95 0.67 -22.41
N GLU A 134 9.92 1.01 -21.63
CA GLU A 134 8.55 0.64 -21.93
C GLU A 134 8.05 1.30 -23.22
N ARG A 135 8.28 2.61 -23.40
CA ARG A 135 7.90 3.34 -24.61
C ARG A 135 8.59 2.81 -25.87
N LYS A 136 9.84 2.34 -25.77
CA LYS A 136 10.55 1.69 -26.88
C LYS A 136 9.89 0.40 -27.36
N LYS A 137 9.09 -0.26 -26.52
CA LYS A 137 8.33 -1.47 -26.90
C LYS A 137 7.03 -1.14 -27.65
N TYR A 138 6.62 0.12 -27.69
CA TYR A 138 5.41 0.53 -28.41
C TYR A 138 5.66 0.60 -29.91
N LEU A 139 4.62 0.24 -30.68
CA LEU A 139 4.60 0.45 -32.11
C LEU A 139 4.73 1.95 -32.40
N LYS A 140 5.55 2.28 -33.42
CA LYS A 140 5.72 3.67 -33.87
C LYS A 140 4.42 4.24 -34.44
N GLU A 141 3.67 3.40 -35.15
CA GLU A 141 2.39 3.74 -35.77
C GLU A 141 1.38 2.65 -35.40
N LEU A 142 0.20 3.06 -34.96
CA LEU A 142 -0.93 2.18 -34.72
C LEU A 142 -1.78 2.14 -35.98
N THR A 143 -2.37 0.97 -36.27
CA THR A 143 -3.41 0.89 -37.30
C THR A 143 -4.59 1.82 -36.90
N PRO A 144 -5.38 2.32 -37.87
CA PRO A 144 -6.52 3.17 -37.56
C PRO A 144 -7.51 2.55 -36.57
N GLU A 145 -7.65 1.22 -36.62
CA GLU A 145 -8.48 0.45 -35.68
C GLU A 145 -7.87 0.39 -34.28
N ALA A 146 -6.58 0.07 -34.16
CA ALA A 146 -5.86 0.07 -32.88
C ALA A 146 -5.86 1.44 -32.22
N ALA A 147 -5.70 2.51 -33.01
CA ALA A 147 -5.78 3.89 -32.53
C ALA A 147 -7.16 4.22 -31.95
N LYS A 148 -8.25 3.82 -32.62
CA LYS A 148 -9.62 3.98 -32.10
C LYS A 148 -9.84 3.20 -30.81
N SER A 149 -9.33 1.97 -30.72
CA SER A 149 -9.41 1.16 -29.50
C SER A 149 -8.68 1.83 -28.33
N VAL A 150 -7.46 2.36 -28.56
CA VAL A 150 -6.69 3.11 -27.55
C VAL A 150 -7.43 4.38 -27.13
N GLU A 151 -7.98 5.14 -28.07
CA GLU A 151 -8.73 6.36 -27.76
C GLU A 151 -9.97 6.06 -26.91
N LYS A 152 -10.73 5.01 -27.25
CA LYS A 152 -11.91 4.58 -26.47
C LYS A 152 -11.53 4.19 -25.04
N LEU A 153 -10.42 3.46 -24.87
CA LEU A 153 -9.91 3.08 -23.55
C LEU A 153 -9.39 4.28 -22.75
N GLN A 154 -8.74 5.25 -23.41
CA GLN A 154 -8.25 6.47 -22.78
C GLN A 154 -9.42 7.32 -22.25
N ARG A 155 -10.49 7.52 -23.04
CA ARG A 155 -11.70 8.22 -22.59
C ARG A 155 -12.39 7.51 -21.43
N ALA A 156 -12.47 6.17 -21.49
CA ALA A 156 -13.03 5.37 -20.39
C ALA A 156 -12.19 5.47 -19.11
N LYS A 157 -10.86 5.50 -19.24
CA LYS A 157 -9.93 5.71 -18.11
C LYS A 157 -10.15 7.08 -17.48
N GLU A 158 -10.18 8.15 -18.27
CA GLU A 158 -10.42 9.52 -17.82
C GLU A 158 -11.76 9.64 -17.10
N PHE A 159 -12.81 9.02 -17.65
CA PHE A 159 -14.13 8.96 -17.02
C PHE A 159 -14.07 8.31 -15.63
N LEU A 160 -13.39 7.16 -15.48
CA LEU A 160 -13.24 6.50 -14.18
C LEU A 160 -12.40 7.32 -13.19
N GLN A 161 -11.46 8.14 -13.69
CA GLN A 161 -10.62 9.01 -12.86
C GLN A 161 -11.38 10.23 -12.32
N LEU A 162 -12.59 10.52 -12.81
CA LEU A 162 -13.47 11.54 -12.21
C LEU A 162 -13.97 11.11 -10.83
N GLN A 163 -14.10 9.80 -10.59
CA GLN A 163 -14.58 9.20 -9.33
C GLN A 163 -13.73 7.97 -8.97
N PRO A 164 -12.43 8.15 -8.68
CA PRO A 164 -11.48 7.05 -8.48
C PRO A 164 -11.86 6.16 -7.29
N GLU A 165 -12.53 6.73 -6.28
CA GLU A 165 -12.95 6.02 -5.06
C GLU A 165 -13.86 4.83 -5.35
N LYS A 166 -14.66 4.88 -6.43
CA LYS A 166 -15.54 3.78 -6.82
C LYS A 166 -14.74 2.60 -7.38
N SER A 167 -13.77 2.89 -8.24
CA SER A 167 -12.86 1.90 -8.82
C SER A 167 -11.98 1.27 -7.74
N ASP A 168 -11.42 2.08 -6.84
CA ASP A 168 -10.60 1.61 -5.72
C ASP A 168 -11.41 0.74 -4.75
N ARG A 169 -12.66 1.14 -4.45
CA ARG A 169 -13.56 0.36 -3.60
C ARG A 169 -13.89 -0.99 -4.24
N LEU A 170 -14.13 -1.03 -5.55
CA LEU A 170 -14.37 -2.27 -6.29
C LEU A 170 -13.19 -3.23 -6.18
N ALA A 171 -11.96 -2.76 -6.47
CA ALA A 171 -10.74 -3.56 -6.37
C ALA A 171 -10.49 -4.06 -4.94
N PHE A 172 -10.69 -3.19 -3.95
CA PHE A 172 -10.59 -3.54 -2.53
C PHE A 172 -11.59 -4.64 -2.13
N CYS A 173 -12.87 -4.47 -2.48
CA CYS A 173 -13.91 -5.46 -2.18
C CYS A 173 -13.64 -6.79 -2.87
N ALA A 174 -13.15 -6.81 -4.11
CA ALA A 174 -12.76 -8.04 -4.80
C ALA A 174 -11.64 -8.78 -4.06
N LYS A 175 -10.59 -8.07 -3.64
CA LYS A 175 -9.49 -8.64 -2.85
C LYS A 175 -9.98 -9.17 -1.51
N GLN A 176 -10.83 -8.42 -0.82
CA GLN A 176 -11.40 -8.82 0.46
C GLN A 176 -12.26 -10.07 0.32
N LYS A 177 -13.19 -10.11 -0.65
CA LYS A 177 -14.05 -11.26 -0.92
C LYS A 177 -13.22 -12.51 -1.22
N ARG A 178 -12.25 -12.43 -2.13
CA ARG A 178 -11.33 -13.55 -2.42
C ARG A 178 -10.61 -14.05 -1.18
N THR A 179 -10.12 -13.16 -0.34
CA THR A 179 -9.44 -13.53 0.91
C THR A 179 -10.40 -14.32 1.81
N LEU A 180 -11.62 -13.83 2.00
CA LEU A 180 -12.63 -14.48 2.84
C LEU A 180 -13.12 -15.82 2.26
N ASP A 181 -13.22 -15.90 0.93
CA ASP A 181 -13.64 -17.13 0.23
C ASP A 181 -12.58 -18.22 0.30
N SER A 182 -11.29 -17.84 0.30
CA SER A 182 -10.15 -18.76 0.41
C SER A 182 -9.95 -19.36 1.81
N ILE A 183 -10.56 -18.77 2.85
CA ILE A 183 -10.50 -19.32 4.21
C ILE A 183 -11.35 -20.59 4.25
N SER A 184 -10.69 -21.75 4.40
CA SER A 184 -11.40 -23.02 4.51
C SER A 184 -12.23 -23.09 5.81
N PRO A 185 -13.42 -23.72 5.76
CA PRO A 185 -14.22 -23.96 6.97
C PRO A 185 -13.45 -24.74 8.03
N THR A 186 -12.61 -25.69 7.62
CA THR A 186 -11.77 -26.50 8.52
C THR A 186 -10.76 -25.66 9.27
N TYR A 187 -10.05 -24.74 8.60
CA TYR A 187 -9.12 -23.82 9.27
C TYR A 187 -9.84 -22.92 10.27
N ARG A 188 -11.08 -22.50 9.96
CA ARG A 188 -11.92 -21.75 10.88
C ARG A 188 -12.29 -22.55 12.12
N LEU A 189 -12.68 -23.81 11.94
CA LEU A 189 -12.99 -24.71 13.05
C LEU A 189 -11.75 -24.95 13.94
N ILE A 190 -10.60 -25.23 13.32
CA ILE A 190 -9.33 -25.42 14.05
C ILE A 190 -8.98 -24.16 14.84
N ALA A 191 -9.11 -22.96 14.26
CA ALA A 191 -8.83 -21.72 14.98
C ALA A 191 -9.76 -21.51 16.20
N ILE A 192 -11.03 -21.89 16.09
CA ILE A 192 -11.98 -21.86 17.21
C ILE A 192 -11.58 -22.89 18.28
N LEU A 193 -11.20 -24.10 17.89
CA LEU A 193 -10.76 -25.14 18.84
C LEU A 193 -9.48 -24.73 19.58
N ILE A 194 -8.51 -24.14 18.88
CA ILE A 194 -7.30 -23.59 19.49
C ILE A 194 -7.64 -22.48 20.49
N LEU A 195 -8.59 -21.60 20.14
CA LEU A 195 -9.04 -20.54 21.05
C LEU A 195 -9.70 -21.12 22.31
N LEU A 196 -10.58 -22.11 22.17
CA LEU A 196 -11.26 -22.76 23.29
C LEU A 196 -10.26 -23.53 24.18
N ALA A 197 -9.33 -24.26 23.58
CA ALA A 197 -8.26 -24.95 24.31
C ALA A 197 -7.34 -23.95 25.02
N GLY A 198 -7.00 -22.83 24.38
CA GLY A 198 -6.23 -21.74 24.98
C GLY A 198 -6.92 -21.12 26.19
N LEU A 199 -8.23 -20.85 26.08
CA LEU A 199 -9.06 -20.38 27.19
C LEU A 199 -9.10 -21.39 28.35
N ALA A 200 -9.35 -22.66 28.05
CA ALA A 200 -9.38 -23.71 29.07
C ALA A 200 -8.03 -23.85 29.78
N SER A 201 -6.92 -23.85 29.02
CA SER A 201 -5.56 -23.88 29.56
C SER A 201 -5.25 -22.66 30.42
N ALA A 202 -5.64 -21.46 30.00
CA ALA A 202 -5.43 -20.24 30.78
C ALA A 202 -6.20 -20.27 32.09
N VAL A 203 -7.49 -20.62 32.05
CA VAL A 203 -8.35 -20.71 33.25
C VAL A 203 -7.81 -21.77 34.22
N TRP A 204 -7.52 -22.97 33.71
CA TRP A 204 -7.00 -24.07 34.54
C TRP A 204 -5.60 -23.76 35.12
N GLY A 205 -4.73 -23.11 34.33
CA GLY A 205 -3.43 -22.66 34.81
C GLY A 205 -3.55 -21.61 35.91
N ILE A 206 -4.46 -20.63 35.76
CA ILE A 206 -4.70 -19.59 36.78
C ILE A 206 -5.23 -20.22 38.07
N THR A 207 -6.24 -21.10 37.99
CA THR A 207 -6.81 -21.73 39.19
C THR A 207 -5.81 -22.63 39.89
N SER A 208 -5.00 -23.39 39.15
CA SER A 208 -3.97 -24.26 39.72
C SER A 208 -2.82 -23.48 40.34
N TRP A 209 -2.46 -22.33 39.76
CA TRP A 209 -1.44 -21.45 40.32
C TRP A 209 -1.90 -20.80 41.63
N ILE A 210 -3.15 -20.30 41.68
CA ILE A 210 -3.73 -19.69 42.89
C ILE A 210 -3.86 -20.70 44.02
N ASN A 211 -4.28 -21.94 43.70
CA ASN A 211 -4.52 -22.98 44.71
C ASN A 211 -3.27 -23.80 45.06
N HIS A 212 -2.10 -23.47 44.49
CA HIS A 212 -0.83 -24.20 44.67
C HIS A 212 -0.95 -25.73 44.44
N THR A 213 -1.79 -26.15 43.49
CA THR A 213 -2.13 -27.57 43.32
C THR A 213 -1.15 -28.34 42.44
N VAL A 214 -0.46 -27.65 41.51
CA VAL A 214 0.42 -28.27 40.52
C VAL A 214 1.65 -27.40 40.27
N ASP A 215 2.83 -27.99 40.37
CA ASP A 215 4.08 -27.35 39.98
C ASP A 215 4.11 -27.12 38.45
N GLY A 216 4.39 -25.88 38.04
CA GLY A 216 4.44 -25.50 36.62
C GLY A 216 3.12 -24.98 36.02
N ALA A 217 2.10 -24.70 36.85
CA ALA A 217 0.83 -24.08 36.41
C ALA A 217 1.02 -22.80 35.56
N VAL A 218 2.08 -22.04 35.79
CA VAL A 218 2.45 -20.85 35.01
C VAL A 218 2.63 -21.14 33.51
N TYR A 219 3.10 -22.33 33.13
CA TYR A 219 3.28 -22.69 31.72
C TYR A 219 1.95 -22.85 30.99
N PHE A 220 0.92 -23.34 31.68
CA PHE A 220 -0.43 -23.46 31.12
C PHE A 220 -1.11 -22.10 30.95
N VAL A 221 -0.82 -21.16 31.85
CA VAL A 221 -1.23 -19.76 31.71
C VAL A 221 -0.58 -19.14 30.48
N LEU A 222 0.74 -19.23 30.37
CA LEU A 222 1.50 -18.69 29.23
C LEU A 222 1.07 -19.31 27.90
N PHE A 223 0.92 -20.64 27.85
CA PHE A 223 0.45 -21.35 26.68
C PHE A 223 -0.98 -20.92 26.30
N GLY A 224 -1.88 -20.82 27.28
CA GLY A 224 -3.26 -20.39 27.07
C GLY A 224 -3.34 -18.99 26.45
N PHE A 225 -2.61 -18.02 27.01
CA PHE A 225 -2.53 -16.68 26.43
C PHE A 225 -1.87 -16.67 25.05
N ALA A 226 -0.80 -17.43 24.83
CA ALA A 226 -0.17 -17.54 23.52
C ALA A 226 -1.14 -18.08 22.46
N ALA A 227 -1.91 -19.12 22.79
CA ALA A 227 -2.93 -19.69 21.90
C ALA A 227 -4.06 -18.69 21.58
N ILE A 228 -4.53 -17.94 22.58
CA ILE A 228 -5.54 -16.89 22.39
C ILE A 228 -5.00 -15.79 21.46
N LEU A 229 -3.80 -15.28 21.74
CA LEU A 229 -3.16 -14.24 20.92
C LEU A 229 -2.92 -14.71 19.49
N PHE A 230 -2.48 -15.96 19.31
CA PHE A 230 -2.31 -16.57 18.00
C PHE A 230 -3.64 -16.65 17.23
N ALA A 231 -4.71 -17.15 17.88
CA ALA A 231 -6.03 -17.23 17.26
C ALA A 231 -6.56 -15.84 16.85
N MET A 232 -6.36 -14.82 17.68
CA MET A 232 -6.72 -13.43 17.36
C MET A 232 -5.87 -12.86 16.20
N ALA A 233 -4.56 -13.10 16.22
CA ALA A 233 -3.61 -12.61 15.21
C ALA A 233 -3.82 -13.28 13.84
N SER A 234 -4.30 -14.52 13.81
CA SER A 234 -4.57 -15.27 12.58
C SER A 234 -5.60 -14.60 11.67
N ARG A 235 -6.46 -13.74 12.21
CA ARG A 235 -7.62 -13.11 11.52
C ARG A 235 -8.60 -14.12 10.91
N VAL A 236 -8.51 -15.41 11.27
CA VAL A 236 -9.37 -16.48 10.77
C VAL A 236 -10.71 -16.56 11.53
N LEU A 237 -10.73 -16.05 12.77
CA LEU A 237 -11.93 -16.04 13.60
C LEU A 237 -13.02 -15.16 12.96
N PRO A 238 -14.29 -15.65 12.94
CA PRO A 238 -15.40 -14.90 12.39
C PRO A 238 -15.66 -13.64 13.23
N SER A 239 -15.83 -12.51 12.56
CA SER A 239 -16.35 -11.28 13.15
C SER A 239 -17.41 -10.68 12.22
N GLY A 240 -18.08 -9.60 12.66
CA GLY A 240 -19.09 -8.92 11.84
C GLY A 240 -18.59 -8.52 10.43
N THR A 241 -17.28 -8.27 10.27
CA THR A 241 -16.64 -7.88 9.00
C THR A 241 -15.73 -8.96 8.41
N ARG A 242 -15.56 -10.10 9.08
CA ARG A 242 -14.64 -11.19 8.67
C ARG A 242 -15.39 -12.50 8.39
N ASN A 243 -16.40 -12.44 7.53
CA ASN A 243 -17.16 -13.61 7.12
C ASN A 243 -17.57 -13.50 5.64
N LYS A 244 -17.85 -14.66 5.01
CA LYS A 244 -18.16 -14.73 3.57
C LYS A 244 -19.37 -13.87 3.19
N LYS A 245 -20.41 -13.84 4.02
CA LYS A 245 -21.62 -13.03 3.80
C LYS A 245 -21.31 -11.54 3.72
N TYR A 246 -20.50 -11.03 4.66
CA TYR A 246 -20.05 -9.64 4.62
C TYR A 246 -19.25 -9.34 3.35
N GLY A 247 -18.33 -10.24 2.97
CA GLY A 247 -17.56 -10.11 1.73
C GLY A 247 -18.44 -10.05 0.48
N GLU A 248 -19.48 -10.89 0.41
CA GLU A 248 -20.48 -10.88 -0.66
C GLU A 248 -21.23 -9.55 -0.71
N GLU A 249 -21.84 -9.13 0.41
CA GLU A 249 -22.63 -7.90 0.47
C GLU A 249 -21.81 -6.66 0.10
N GLN A 250 -20.53 -6.59 0.52
CA GLN A 250 -19.65 -5.47 0.16
C GLN A 250 -19.24 -5.50 -1.31
N TRP A 251 -19.05 -6.69 -1.88
CA TRP A 251 -18.77 -6.86 -3.30
C TRP A 251 -19.96 -6.46 -4.16
N GLU A 252 -21.15 -6.98 -3.87
CA GLU A 252 -22.38 -6.65 -4.58
C GLU A 252 -22.68 -5.15 -4.54
N LYS A 253 -22.53 -4.51 -3.38
CA LYS A 253 -22.69 -3.05 -3.25
C LYS A 253 -21.68 -2.28 -4.09
N ALA A 254 -20.41 -2.67 -4.07
CA ALA A 254 -19.36 -2.01 -4.85
C ALA A 254 -19.59 -2.18 -6.36
N LEU A 255 -19.97 -3.39 -6.79
CA LEU A 255 -20.29 -3.71 -8.18
C LEU A 255 -21.51 -2.92 -8.65
N ALA A 256 -22.61 -2.91 -7.89
CA ALA A 256 -23.80 -2.13 -8.23
C ALA A 256 -23.51 -0.62 -8.31
N THR A 257 -22.67 -0.10 -7.42
CA THR A 257 -22.22 1.30 -7.47
C THR A 257 -21.43 1.58 -8.76
N GLN A 258 -20.55 0.67 -9.15
CA GLN A 258 -19.76 0.82 -10.37
C GLN A 258 -20.62 0.67 -11.63
N GLU A 259 -21.56 -0.28 -11.65
CA GLU A 259 -22.53 -0.44 -12.74
C GLU A 259 -23.36 0.83 -12.93
N ALA A 260 -23.88 1.40 -11.85
CA ALA A 260 -24.62 2.66 -11.91
C ALA A 260 -23.75 3.81 -12.44
N HIS A 261 -22.47 3.83 -12.07
CA HIS A 261 -21.53 4.83 -12.56
C HIS A 261 -21.25 4.65 -14.06
N ILE A 262 -20.86 3.47 -14.53
CA ILE A 262 -20.53 3.26 -15.94
C ILE A 262 -21.77 3.35 -16.85
N LYS A 263 -22.99 3.15 -16.32
CA LYS A 263 -24.23 3.36 -17.08
C LYS A 263 -24.41 4.78 -17.58
N THR A 264 -23.78 5.77 -16.94
CA THR A 264 -23.81 7.16 -17.43
C THR A 264 -22.84 7.40 -18.59
N TYR A 265 -22.02 6.40 -18.93
CA TYR A 265 -21.09 6.44 -20.06
C TYR A 265 -21.62 5.55 -21.19
N GLU A 266 -21.88 6.14 -22.35
CA GLU A 266 -22.39 5.40 -23.50
C GLU A 266 -21.32 4.46 -24.09
N GLY A 267 -21.65 3.17 -24.21
CA GLY A 267 -20.78 2.19 -24.87
C GLY A 267 -19.45 1.92 -24.13
N PHE A 268 -19.48 1.92 -22.79
CA PHE A 268 -18.30 1.66 -21.95
C PHE A 268 -17.57 0.36 -22.39
N PRO A 269 -16.22 0.37 -22.52
CA PRO A 269 -15.49 -0.65 -23.28
C PRO A 269 -15.35 -2.02 -22.60
N VAL A 270 -15.63 -2.13 -21.30
CA VAL A 270 -15.47 -3.39 -20.54
C VAL A 270 -16.64 -3.59 -19.57
N PRO A 271 -16.87 -4.82 -19.07
CA PRO A 271 -17.85 -5.05 -18.01
C PRO A 271 -17.52 -4.27 -16.72
N ALA A 272 -18.55 -3.94 -15.92
CA ALA A 272 -18.40 -3.15 -14.69
C ALA A 272 -17.39 -3.73 -13.70
N TYR A 273 -17.32 -5.06 -13.59
CA TYR A 273 -16.38 -5.75 -12.70
C TYR A 273 -14.90 -5.60 -13.13
N TYR A 274 -14.61 -5.12 -14.34
CA TYR A 274 -13.27 -4.76 -14.82
C TYR A 274 -13.08 -3.25 -15.02
N ALA A 275 -14.08 -2.44 -14.66
CA ALA A 275 -14.03 -0.99 -14.82
C ALA A 275 -13.08 -0.39 -13.77
N HIS A 276 -11.79 -0.35 -14.08
CA HIS A 276 -10.75 0.24 -13.25
C HIS A 276 -9.70 0.94 -14.12
N PRO A 277 -9.19 2.13 -13.77
CA PRO A 277 -8.22 2.87 -14.58
C PRO A 277 -6.97 2.05 -14.96
N ILE A 278 -6.43 1.30 -14.00
CA ILE A 278 -5.30 0.37 -14.24
C ILE A 278 -5.64 -0.70 -15.28
N VAL A 279 -6.87 -1.22 -15.31
CA VAL A 279 -7.27 -2.19 -16.34
C VAL A 279 -7.26 -1.52 -17.71
N MET A 280 -7.81 -0.31 -17.83
CA MET A 280 -7.78 0.44 -19.09
C MET A 280 -6.34 0.68 -19.56
N GLU A 281 -5.45 1.04 -18.64
CA GLU A 281 -4.02 1.23 -18.92
C GLU A 281 -3.35 -0.05 -19.44
N ARG A 282 -3.62 -1.20 -18.81
CA ARG A 282 -3.05 -2.48 -19.26
C ARG A 282 -3.59 -2.90 -20.64
N LEU A 283 -4.87 -2.67 -20.92
CA LEU A 283 -5.45 -2.92 -22.24
C LEU A 283 -4.82 -2.01 -23.30
N MET A 284 -4.69 -0.70 -23.02
CA MET A 284 -4.00 0.23 -23.92
C MET A 284 -2.55 -0.17 -24.15
N ARG A 285 -1.84 -0.61 -23.10
CA ARG A 285 -0.46 -1.08 -23.19
C ARG A 285 -0.33 -2.29 -24.10
N ALA A 286 -1.24 -3.27 -23.99
CA ALA A 286 -1.26 -4.43 -24.88
C ALA A 286 -1.42 -4.03 -26.35
N ILE A 287 -2.31 -3.08 -26.65
CA ILE A 287 -2.53 -2.58 -28.01
C ILE A 287 -1.33 -1.78 -28.51
N LYS A 288 -0.80 -0.86 -27.68
CA LYS A 288 0.38 -0.05 -28.02
C LYS A 288 1.61 -0.89 -28.27
N MET A 289 1.77 -2.01 -27.58
CA MET A 289 2.85 -2.99 -27.81
C MET A 289 2.60 -3.91 -29.03
N GLY A 290 1.49 -3.75 -29.75
CA GLY A 290 1.16 -4.57 -30.92
C GLY A 290 0.75 -6.01 -30.59
N ARG A 291 0.35 -6.28 -29.34
CA ARG A 291 -0.11 -7.62 -28.90
C ARG A 291 -1.60 -7.84 -29.19
N ALA A 292 -2.33 -6.77 -29.51
CA ALA A 292 -3.75 -6.76 -29.83
C ALA A 292 -4.09 -5.54 -30.70
N ILE A 293 -5.18 -5.61 -31.45
CA ILE A 293 -5.73 -4.50 -32.24
C ILE A 293 -7.05 -4.02 -31.62
N THR A 294 -7.90 -4.97 -31.22
CA THR A 294 -9.20 -4.69 -30.62
C THR A 294 -9.17 -4.75 -29.09
N ILE A 295 -10.20 -4.20 -28.44
CA ILE A 295 -10.32 -4.23 -26.98
C ILE A 295 -10.52 -5.67 -26.47
N ASP A 296 -11.23 -6.51 -27.22
CA ASP A 296 -11.48 -7.91 -26.84
C ASP A 296 -10.20 -8.75 -26.93
N GLU A 297 -9.40 -8.55 -27.97
CA GLU A 297 -8.07 -9.17 -28.07
C GLU A 297 -7.15 -8.70 -26.93
N ALA A 298 -7.15 -7.40 -26.63
CA ALA A 298 -6.36 -6.86 -25.53
C ALA A 298 -6.80 -7.43 -24.18
N MET A 299 -8.11 -7.66 -24.00
CA MET A 299 -8.67 -8.31 -22.82
C MET A 299 -8.15 -9.73 -22.67
N GLN A 300 -8.09 -10.49 -23.75
CA GLN A 300 -7.54 -11.85 -23.74
C GLN A 300 -6.05 -11.84 -23.37
N VAL A 301 -5.26 -10.94 -23.96
CA VAL A 301 -3.84 -10.75 -23.63
C VAL A 301 -3.64 -10.44 -22.14
N VAL A 302 -4.42 -9.51 -21.59
CA VAL A 302 -4.33 -9.13 -20.18
C VAL A 302 -4.74 -10.29 -19.26
N LYS A 303 -5.77 -11.06 -19.61
CA LYS A 303 -6.18 -12.26 -18.87
C LYS A 303 -5.04 -13.27 -18.81
N ASP A 304 -4.38 -13.53 -19.93
CA ASP A 304 -3.30 -14.52 -20.02
C ASP A 304 -2.05 -14.06 -19.26
N ASP A 305 -1.68 -12.78 -19.37
CA ASP A 305 -0.60 -12.18 -18.57
C ASP A 305 -0.87 -12.32 -17.07
N LEU A 306 -2.08 -11.99 -16.61
CA LEU A 306 -2.44 -12.10 -15.20
C LEU A 306 -2.46 -13.55 -14.69
N LYS A 307 -2.86 -14.51 -15.53
CA LYS A 307 -2.81 -15.96 -15.21
C LYS A 307 -1.38 -16.47 -15.09
N ALA A 308 -0.46 -16.00 -15.93
CA ALA A 308 0.94 -16.40 -15.90
C ALA A 308 1.67 -15.98 -14.61
N LEU A 309 1.22 -14.92 -13.95
CA LEU A 309 1.81 -14.44 -12.70
C LEU A 309 1.60 -15.42 -11.54
N ASN A 310 2.70 -15.92 -10.99
CA ASN A 310 2.72 -16.78 -9.81
C ASN A 310 3.88 -16.37 -8.86
N PRO A 311 3.99 -16.93 -7.64
CA PRO A 311 4.99 -16.51 -6.66
C PRO A 311 6.46 -16.64 -7.11
N SER A 312 6.77 -17.40 -8.15
CA SER A 312 8.14 -17.52 -8.68
C SER A 312 8.45 -16.52 -9.80
N VAL A 313 7.46 -15.78 -10.30
CA VAL A 313 7.65 -14.77 -11.35
C VAL A 313 8.06 -13.44 -10.73
N THR A 314 9.22 -12.93 -11.14
CA THR A 314 9.69 -11.59 -10.75
C THR A 314 9.19 -10.56 -11.76
N VAL A 315 8.55 -9.50 -11.27
CA VAL A 315 8.03 -8.40 -12.09
C VAL A 315 8.62 -7.07 -11.64
N THR A 316 8.47 -6.03 -12.47
CA THR A 316 8.82 -4.66 -12.07
C THR A 316 7.92 -4.18 -10.94
N GLN A 317 8.38 -3.18 -10.15
CA GLN A 317 7.56 -2.61 -9.08
C GLN A 317 6.23 -2.06 -9.60
N LYS A 318 6.27 -1.30 -10.72
CA LYS A 318 5.07 -0.78 -11.39
C LYS A 318 4.09 -1.90 -11.72
N GLU A 319 4.57 -3.00 -12.29
CA GLU A 319 3.72 -4.13 -12.61
C GLU A 319 3.18 -4.83 -11.36
N TYR A 320 3.98 -4.98 -10.31
CA TYR A 320 3.52 -5.50 -9.02
C TYR A 320 2.37 -4.66 -8.46
N ASP A 321 2.55 -3.34 -8.41
CA ASP A 321 1.56 -2.40 -7.86
C ASP A 321 0.24 -2.47 -8.65
N GLU A 322 0.32 -2.53 -9.98
CA GLU A 322 -0.86 -2.72 -10.83
C GLU A 322 -1.55 -4.07 -10.58
N VAL A 323 -0.78 -5.16 -10.54
CA VAL A 323 -1.29 -6.54 -10.44
C VAL A 323 -1.98 -6.78 -9.10
N VAL A 324 -1.41 -6.28 -8.00
CA VAL A 324 -1.99 -6.44 -6.66
C VAL A 324 -3.38 -5.80 -6.57
N VAL A 325 -3.62 -4.74 -7.34
CA VAL A 325 -4.91 -4.06 -7.41
C VAL A 325 -5.88 -4.79 -8.34
N VAL A 326 -5.48 -5.11 -9.57
CA VAL A 326 -6.45 -5.58 -10.59
C VAL A 326 -6.62 -7.09 -10.67
N LYS A 327 -5.59 -7.90 -10.37
CA LYS A 327 -5.69 -9.36 -10.46
C LYS A 327 -6.83 -9.95 -9.61
N PRO A 328 -7.14 -9.43 -8.41
CA PRO A 328 -8.32 -9.85 -7.67
C PRO A 328 -9.64 -9.73 -8.44
N LEU A 329 -9.83 -8.69 -9.26
CA LEU A 329 -11.04 -8.50 -10.07
C LEU A 329 -11.19 -9.65 -11.08
N PHE A 330 -10.13 -9.91 -11.86
CA PHE A 330 -10.09 -11.00 -12.85
C PHE A 330 -10.27 -12.37 -12.21
N ALA A 331 -9.54 -12.64 -11.14
CA ALA A 331 -9.57 -13.94 -10.53
C ALA A 331 -10.88 -14.22 -9.78
N LEU A 332 -11.56 -13.19 -9.23
CA LEU A 332 -12.89 -13.34 -8.63
C LEU A 332 -13.95 -13.68 -9.69
N MET A 333 -13.82 -13.08 -10.87
CA MET A 333 -14.69 -13.35 -12.02
C MET A 333 -14.23 -14.54 -12.85
N GLU A 334 -13.28 -15.34 -12.37
CA GLU A 334 -12.74 -16.52 -13.06
C GLU A 334 -12.21 -16.23 -14.48
N TYR A 335 -11.75 -15.01 -14.72
CA TYR A 335 -11.31 -14.52 -16.03
C TYR A 335 -12.39 -14.65 -17.12
N LYS A 336 -13.68 -14.61 -16.72
CA LYS A 336 -14.83 -14.46 -17.63
C LYS A 336 -14.65 -13.26 -18.55
#